data_AF-A2DQN5-F1
#
_entry.id   AF-A2DQN5-F1
#
_cell.length_a   1.000
_cell.length_b   1.000
_cell.length_c   1.000
_cell.angle_alpha   90.00
_cell.angle_beta   90.00
_cell.angle_gamma   90.00
#
_symmetry.space_group_name_H-M   'P 1'
#
loop_
_entity.id
_entity.type
_entity.pdbx_description
1 polymer ?
#
loop_
_entity_poly.entity_id
_entity_poly.type
_entity_poly.pdbx_seq_one_letter_code
_entity_poly.pdbx_strand_id
1 'polypeptide(L)'
;MGKLKLARIELENFKSFRGPHTIGPFLPFSGIVGPNGAGKSNVLDSLAFSLFLDPNPRSTNYIYKDPTDTSAKFCFVRTVFTEGKKEISFERRLDEKETYFVNGEEKDPEEYVKIIRDYKITPLCFIKQQEIDAIARKTPQELTALFEQYSGSCDCIEDYEENRNWFRISPRSCSSS
;
A
#
# COMPACT_ATOMS: atom_id res chain seq x y z
N MET A 1 16.50 10.84 7.95
CA MET A 1 15.21 10.72 7.26
C MET A 1 14.21 11.57 8.00
N GLY A 2 13.64 12.57 7.34
CA GLY A 2 12.59 13.42 7.87
C GLY A 2 11.26 12.68 7.96
N LYS A 3 10.31 13.23 8.71
CA LYS A 3 8.95 12.66 8.82
C LYS A 3 8.21 12.91 7.51
N LEU A 4 7.93 11.85 6.75
CA LEU A 4 7.11 11.89 5.56
C LEU A 4 5.67 12.27 5.94
N LYS A 5 5.10 13.27 5.26
CA LYS A 5 3.73 13.74 5.49
C LYS A 5 2.95 13.68 4.19
N LEU A 6 1.79 13.05 4.21
CA LEU A 6 0.85 13.12 3.10
C LEU A 6 0.42 14.57 2.91
N ALA A 7 0.63 15.12 1.71
CA ALA A 7 0.27 16.49 1.39
C ALA A 7 -1.07 16.55 0.66
N ARG A 8 -1.24 15.73 -0.37
CA ARG A 8 -2.48 15.67 -1.19
C ARG A 8 -2.56 14.35 -1.95
N ILE A 9 -3.77 14.02 -2.39
CA ILE A 9 -4.06 12.91 -3.31
C ILE A 9 -4.71 13.54 -4.55
N GLU A 10 -4.11 13.34 -5.71
CA GLU A 10 -4.67 13.70 -7.01
C GLU A 10 -5.21 12.43 -7.65
N LEU A 11 -6.42 12.45 -8.18
CA LEU A 11 -7.02 11.29 -8.82
C LEU A 11 -7.88 11.72 -10.00
N GLU A 12 -8.02 10.82 -10.96
CA GLU A 12 -8.93 11.02 -12.09
C GLU A 12 -9.65 9.72 -12.41
N ASN A 13 -10.97 9.84 -12.63
CA ASN A 13 -11.83 8.72 -13.05
C ASN A 13 -11.72 7.50 -12.12
N PHE A 14 -11.51 7.70 -10.82
CA PHE A 14 -11.32 6.63 -9.84
C PHE A 14 -12.63 6.32 -9.08
N LYS A 15 -13.17 5.12 -9.25
CA LYS A 15 -14.40 4.61 -8.60
C LYS A 15 -15.60 5.56 -8.73
N SER A 16 -15.90 6.34 -7.69
CA SER A 16 -17.02 7.29 -7.67
C SER A 16 -16.62 8.70 -8.09
N PHE A 17 -15.35 8.93 -8.39
CA PHE A 17 -14.82 10.24 -8.77
C PHE A 17 -14.69 10.30 -10.29
N ARG A 18 -15.40 11.25 -10.92
CA ARG A 18 -15.36 11.48 -12.37
C ARG A 18 -14.53 12.71 -12.68
N GLY A 19 -13.62 12.59 -13.63
CA GLY A 19 -12.69 13.65 -13.99
C GLY A 19 -11.63 13.90 -12.90
N PRO A 20 -10.80 14.94 -13.09
CA PRO A 20 -9.67 15.22 -12.21
C PRO A 20 -10.14 15.84 -10.89
N HIS A 21 -9.67 15.29 -9.78
CA HIS A 21 -9.93 15.78 -8.44
C HIS A 21 -8.64 15.82 -7.62
N THR A 22 -8.54 16.82 -6.75
CA THR A 22 -7.46 16.95 -5.79
C THR A 22 -8.04 16.95 -4.38
N ILE A 23 -7.62 15.99 -3.57
CA ILE A 23 -8.01 15.83 -2.18
C ILE A 23 -6.86 16.31 -1.30
N GLY A 24 -7.13 17.34 -0.51
CA GLY A 24 -6.16 17.99 0.34
C GLY A 24 -6.29 19.52 0.28
N PRO A 25 -5.34 20.25 0.88
CA PRO A 25 -4.14 19.74 1.54
C PRO A 25 -4.46 19.00 2.86
N PHE A 26 -3.72 17.94 3.14
CA PHE A 26 -3.82 17.20 4.40
C PHE A 26 -2.96 17.87 5.49
N LEU A 27 -3.58 18.08 6.65
CA LEU A 27 -2.91 18.49 7.88
C LEU A 27 -2.42 17.25 8.65
N PRO A 28 -1.55 17.42 9.68
CA PRO A 28 -1.10 16.30 10.53
C PRO A 28 -2.25 15.47 11.12
N PHE A 29 -3.42 16.08 11.30
CA PHE A 29 -4.66 15.41 11.59
C PHE A 29 -5.74 15.98 10.65
N SER A 30 -6.40 15.11 9.89
CA SER A 30 -7.44 15.48 8.94
C SER A 30 -8.62 14.53 9.05
N GLY A 31 -9.84 15.06 9.08
CA GLY A 31 -11.07 14.27 9.07
C GLY A 31 -11.77 14.35 7.71
N ILE A 32 -12.14 13.20 7.14
CA ILE A 32 -12.94 13.13 5.91
C ILE A 32 -14.41 12.94 6.30
N VAL A 33 -15.24 13.95 6.00
CA VAL A 33 -16.68 13.97 6.35
C VAL A 33 -17.54 14.13 5.10
N GLY A 34 -18.82 13.75 5.19
CA GLY A 34 -19.77 13.83 4.07
C GLY A 34 -20.89 12.80 4.16
N PRO A 35 -21.93 12.91 3.32
CA PRO A 35 -23.11 12.04 3.36
C PRO A 35 -22.78 10.58 3.01
N ASN A 36 -23.63 9.65 3.44
CA ASN A 36 -23.49 8.22 3.11
C ASN A 36 -23.53 8.03 1.60
N GLY A 37 -22.63 7.19 1.06
CA GLY A 37 -22.49 6.99 -0.39
C GLY A 37 -21.66 8.05 -1.13
N ALA A 38 -21.22 9.14 -0.49
CA ALA A 38 -20.45 10.21 -1.15
C ALA A 38 -19.00 9.82 -1.57
N GLY A 39 -18.63 8.54 -1.50
CA GLY A 39 -17.28 8.10 -1.88
C GLY A 39 -16.18 8.36 -0.84
N LYS A 40 -16.52 8.67 0.41
CA LYS A 40 -15.52 8.89 1.49
C LYS A 40 -14.55 7.72 1.65
N SER A 41 -15.07 6.50 1.64
CA SER A 41 -14.26 5.27 1.69
C SER A 41 -13.41 5.09 0.43
N ASN A 42 -13.82 5.65 -0.71
CA ASN A 42 -13.06 5.58 -1.96
C ASN A 42 -11.81 6.50 -1.92
N VAL A 43 -11.79 7.54 -1.08
CA VAL A 43 -10.57 8.33 -0.81
C VAL A 43 -9.53 7.47 -0.10
N LEU A 44 -9.98 6.64 0.83
CA LEU A 44 -9.10 5.70 1.53
C LEU A 44 -8.64 4.60 0.55
N ASP A 45 -9.55 4.07 -0.26
CA ASP A 45 -9.20 3.09 -1.30
C ASP A 45 -8.25 3.65 -2.38
N SER A 46 -8.31 4.95 -2.73
CA SER A 46 -7.38 5.55 -3.69
C SER A 46 -5.95 5.60 -3.15
N LEU A 47 -5.81 5.94 -1.86
CA LEU A 47 -4.51 5.88 -1.18
C LEU A 47 -3.94 4.45 -1.20
N ALA A 48 -4.79 3.46 -0.86
CA ALA A 48 -4.38 2.06 -0.87
C ALA A 48 -4.01 1.55 -2.26
N PHE A 49 -4.73 1.99 -3.30
CA PHE A 49 -4.45 1.65 -4.69
C PHE A 49 -3.08 2.18 -5.14
N SER A 50 -2.79 3.46 -4.88
CA SER A 50 -1.53 4.09 -5.29
C SER A 50 -0.30 3.52 -4.57
N LEU A 51 -0.45 3.10 -3.31
CA LEU A 51 0.65 2.70 -2.44
C LEU A 51 0.72 1.20 -2.16
N PHE A 52 -0.09 0.38 -2.84
CA PHE A 52 -0.15 -1.07 -2.63
C PHE A 52 -0.39 -1.47 -1.16
N LEU A 53 -1.21 -0.70 -0.45
CA LEU A 53 -1.47 -0.93 0.99
C LEU A 53 -2.55 -1.99 1.23
N ASP A 54 -3.35 -2.31 0.22
CA ASP A 54 -4.39 -3.31 0.32
C ASP A 54 -3.95 -4.63 -0.31
N PRO A 55 -3.64 -5.67 0.50
CA PRO A 55 -3.29 -6.98 -0.01
C PRO A 55 -4.50 -7.72 -0.61
N ASN A 56 -5.74 -7.33 -0.24
CA ASN A 56 -6.97 -7.98 -0.67
C ASN A 56 -8.00 -6.93 -1.14
N PRO A 57 -7.80 -6.32 -2.32
CA PRO A 57 -8.71 -5.31 -2.82
C PRO A 57 -10.12 -5.84 -3.01
N ARG A 58 -11.10 -5.14 -2.42
CA ARG A 58 -12.53 -5.49 -2.50
C ARG A 58 -13.08 -5.50 -3.93
N SER A 59 -12.43 -4.81 -4.85
CA SER A 59 -12.77 -4.74 -6.27
C SER A 59 -11.52 -4.40 -7.08
N THR A 60 -11.36 -5.06 -8.22
CA THR A 60 -10.35 -4.74 -9.24
C THR A 60 -10.84 -3.71 -10.25
N ASN A 61 -12.12 -3.34 -10.19
CA ASN A 61 -12.70 -2.27 -11.02
C ASN A 61 -12.46 -0.92 -10.35
N TYR A 62 -11.33 -0.29 -10.67
CA TYR A 62 -10.96 1.04 -10.16
C TYR A 62 -11.41 2.18 -11.08
N ILE A 63 -11.67 1.90 -12.35
CA ILE A 63 -12.12 2.91 -13.33
C ILE A 63 -13.59 3.28 -13.03
N TYR A 64 -13.88 4.58 -13.06
CA TYR A 64 -15.22 5.12 -12.91
C TYR A 64 -16.18 4.49 -13.92
N LYS A 65 -17.29 3.96 -13.41
CA LYS A 65 -18.37 3.39 -14.23
C LYS A 65 -19.69 3.93 -13.70
N ASP A 66 -20.37 4.70 -14.51
CA ASP A 66 -21.76 5.08 -14.29
C ASP A 66 -22.63 4.33 -15.30
N PRO A 67 -23.79 3.79 -14.92
CA PRO A 67 -24.73 3.20 -15.88
C PRO A 67 -25.11 4.15 -17.04
N THR A 68 -24.94 5.45 -16.86
CA THR A 68 -25.21 6.46 -17.90
C THR A 68 -23.98 6.93 -18.68
N ASP A 69 -22.77 6.70 -18.16
CA ASP A 69 -21.53 7.18 -18.75
C ASP A 69 -20.36 6.19 -18.56
N THR A 70 -19.92 5.62 -19.68
CA THR A 70 -18.76 4.71 -19.80
C THR A 70 -17.60 5.34 -20.57
N SER A 71 -17.54 6.67 -20.68
CA SER A 71 -16.47 7.37 -21.39
C SER A 71 -15.10 7.25 -20.72
N ALA A 72 -15.04 6.98 -19.42
CA ALA A 72 -13.79 6.79 -18.68
C ALA A 72 -13.09 5.49 -19.11
N LYS A 73 -12.00 5.62 -19.87
CA LYS A 73 -11.15 4.50 -20.33
C LYS A 73 -9.94 4.24 -19.45
N PHE A 74 -9.62 5.20 -18.57
CA PHE A 74 -8.48 5.14 -17.69
C PHE A 74 -8.82 5.71 -16.31
N CYS A 75 -8.01 5.37 -15.32
CA CYS A 75 -7.94 6.08 -14.07
C CYS A 75 -6.49 6.22 -13.60
N PHE A 76 -6.21 7.25 -12.82
CA PHE A 76 -4.95 7.34 -12.11
C PHE A 76 -5.17 7.87 -10.71
N VAL A 77 -4.24 7.51 -9.82
CA VAL A 77 -4.13 8.10 -8.50
C VAL A 77 -2.68 8.44 -8.25
N ARG A 78 -2.42 9.71 -7.96
CA ARG A 78 -1.12 10.25 -7.54
C ARG A 78 -1.21 10.71 -6.10
N THR A 79 -0.41 10.08 -5.25
CA THR A 79 -0.25 10.47 -3.86
C THR A 79 1.03 11.28 -3.70
N VAL A 80 0.91 12.50 -3.16
CA VAL A 80 2.05 13.40 -2.98
C VAL A 80 2.37 13.51 -1.50
N PHE A 81 3.63 13.24 -1.17
CA PHE A 81 4.20 13.38 0.16
C PHE A 81 5.20 14.52 0.22
N THR A 82 5.38 15.06 1.42
CA THR A 82 6.37 16.08 1.74
C THR A 82 7.35 15.58 2.80
N GLU A 83 8.65 15.74 2.52
CA GLU A 83 9.73 15.54 3.49
C GLU A 83 10.42 16.91 3.69
N GLY A 84 9.89 17.70 4.63
CA GLY A 84 10.35 19.08 4.84
C GLY A 84 9.99 19.99 3.68
N LYS A 85 10.95 20.27 2.78
CA LYS A 85 10.75 21.08 1.55
C LYS A 85 10.72 20.27 0.26
N LYS A 86 11.03 18.98 0.32
CA LYS A 86 11.03 18.10 -0.86
C LYS A 86 9.65 17.46 -1.02
N GLU A 87 9.12 17.45 -2.23
CA GLU A 87 7.92 16.70 -2.59
C GLU A 87 8.32 15.40 -3.27
N ILE A 88 7.61 14.33 -2.95
CA ILE A 88 7.75 13.02 -3.59
C ILE A 88 6.36 12.57 -4.01
N SER A 89 6.19 12.17 -5.26
CA SER A 89 4.89 11.72 -5.79
C SER A 89 4.95 10.27 -6.23
N PHE A 90 3.95 9.50 -5.81
CA PHE A 90 3.71 8.12 -6.21
C PHE A 90 2.44 8.06 -7.02
N GLU A 91 2.53 7.66 -8.27
CA GLU A 91 1.39 7.56 -9.17
C GLU A 91 1.25 6.14 -9.69
N ARG A 92 0.01 5.65 -9.63
CA ARG A 92 -0.40 4.42 -10.29
C ARG A 92 -1.51 4.76 -11.26
N ARG A 93 -1.34 4.32 -12.50
CA ARG A 93 -2.29 4.53 -13.58
C ARG A 93 -2.76 3.20 -14.14
N LEU A 94 -4.06 3.10 -14.40
CA LEU A 94 -4.74 1.94 -14.93
C LEU A 94 -5.54 2.35 -16.17
N ASP A 95 -5.03 1.93 -17.32
CA ASP A 95 -5.69 2.07 -18.63
C ASP A 95 -6.06 0.63 -19.08
N GLU A 96 -5.45 0.14 -20.16
CA GLU A 96 -5.45 -1.29 -20.53
C GLU A 96 -4.39 -2.09 -19.75
N LYS A 97 -3.29 -1.41 -19.38
CA LYS A 97 -2.19 -1.95 -18.58
C LYS A 97 -1.94 -1.02 -17.39
N GLU A 98 -1.46 -1.61 -16.31
CA GLU A 98 -1.01 -0.85 -15.14
C GLU A 98 0.40 -0.27 -15.38
N THR A 99 0.54 1.03 -15.11
CA THR A 99 1.80 1.77 -15.18
C THR A 99 2.04 2.51 -13.86
N TYR A 100 3.32 2.68 -13.53
CA TYR A 100 3.77 3.16 -12.22
C TYR A 100 4.76 4.30 -12.41
N PHE A 101 4.56 5.40 -11.71
CA PHE A 101 5.43 6.56 -11.79
C PHE A 101 5.86 7.03 -10.41
N VAL A 102 7.15 7.33 -10.27
CA VAL A 102 7.72 7.98 -9.08
C VAL A 102 8.30 9.32 -9.54
N ASN A 103 7.82 10.42 -8.97
CA ASN A 103 8.21 11.79 -9.36
C ASN A 103 8.04 12.09 -10.87
N GLY A 104 7.10 11.40 -11.53
CA GLY A 104 6.84 11.52 -12.97
C GLY A 104 7.70 10.62 -13.87
N GLU A 105 8.62 9.84 -13.31
CA GLU A 105 9.40 8.85 -14.05
C GLU A 105 8.74 7.47 -13.98
N GLU A 106 8.56 6.80 -15.11
CA GLU A 106 8.00 5.45 -15.17
C GLU A 106 8.97 4.43 -14.53
N LYS A 107 8.43 3.52 -13.74
CA LYS A 107 9.18 2.50 -12.99
C LYS A 107 8.57 1.12 -13.17
N ASP A 108 9.42 0.11 -13.09
CA ASP A 108 8.96 -1.27 -13.05
C ASP A 108 8.17 -1.56 -11.76
N PRO A 109 7.21 -2.50 -11.78
CA PRO A 109 6.36 -2.79 -10.61
C PRO A 109 7.18 -3.21 -9.37
N GLU A 110 8.24 -4.00 -9.59
CA GLU A 110 9.13 -4.48 -8.54
C GLU A 110 9.95 -3.34 -7.92
N GLU A 111 10.48 -2.43 -8.75
CA GLU A 111 11.21 -1.24 -8.29
C GLU A 111 10.27 -0.29 -7.54
N TYR A 112 9.05 -0.10 -8.05
CA TYR A 112 8.04 0.76 -7.43
C TYR A 112 7.68 0.30 -6.01
N VAL A 113 7.42 -1.01 -5.83
CA VAL A 113 7.13 -1.59 -4.50
C VAL A 113 8.35 -1.50 -3.58
N LYS A 114 9.56 -1.71 -4.10
CA LYS A 114 10.79 -1.54 -3.33
C LYS A 114 10.94 -0.11 -2.80
N ILE A 115 10.72 0.89 -3.66
CA ILE A 115 10.79 2.31 -3.26
C ILE A 115 9.75 2.60 -2.17
N ILE A 116 8.51 2.13 -2.30
CA ILE A 116 7.46 2.31 -1.26
C ILE A 116 7.91 1.73 0.09
N ARG A 117 8.51 0.53 0.07
CA ARG A 117 9.05 -0.12 1.28
C ARG A 117 10.21 0.68 1.89
N ASP A 118 11.10 1.23 1.06
CA ASP A 118 12.21 2.07 1.52
C ASP A 118 11.72 3.34 2.23
N TYR A 119 10.58 3.90 1.78
CA TYR A 119 9.89 5.02 2.45
C TYR A 119 9.09 4.61 3.70
N LYS A 120 9.11 3.33 4.08
CA LYS A 120 8.42 2.76 5.25
C LYS A 120 6.91 3.02 5.26
N ILE A 121 6.30 3.14 4.08
CA ILE A 121 4.86 3.24 3.94
C ILE A 121 4.31 1.81 4.00
N THR A 122 3.64 1.46 5.09
CA THR A 122 3.24 0.07 5.37
C THR A 122 1.72 -0.13 5.41
N PRO A 123 1.21 -1.33 5.03
CA PRO A 123 -0.21 -1.68 5.12
C PRO A 123 -0.83 -1.52 6.53
N LEU A 124 -0.04 -1.62 7.60
CA LEU A 124 -0.51 -1.38 8.98
C LEU A 124 -1.07 0.03 9.21
N CYS A 125 -0.66 1.02 8.40
CA CYS A 125 -1.20 2.38 8.47
C CYS A 125 -2.62 2.48 7.91
N PHE A 126 -3.20 1.37 7.45
CA PHE A 126 -4.46 1.31 6.75
C PHE A 126 -5.40 0.33 7.46
N ILE A 127 -6.47 0.87 8.06
CA ILE A 127 -7.49 0.09 8.76
C ILE A 127 -8.85 0.46 8.17
N LYS A 128 -9.53 -0.50 7.55
CA LYS A 128 -10.90 -0.26 7.05
C LYS A 128 -11.95 -0.41 8.16
N GLN A 129 -13.12 0.19 7.89
CA GLN A 129 -14.29 0.23 8.79
C GLN A 129 -14.89 -1.14 9.21
N GLN A 130 -14.35 -2.26 8.70
CA GLN A 130 -14.72 -3.64 9.09
C GLN A 130 -13.50 -4.49 9.52
N GLU A 131 -12.28 -3.99 9.34
CA GLU A 131 -11.05 -4.73 9.65
C GLU A 131 -10.67 -4.66 11.13
N ILE A 132 -11.27 -3.73 11.90
CA ILE A 132 -11.04 -3.62 13.34
C ILE A 132 -11.41 -4.93 14.05
N ASP A 133 -12.56 -5.50 13.71
CA ASP A 133 -13.01 -6.79 14.26
C ASP A 133 -12.14 -7.95 13.76
N ALA A 134 -11.68 -7.88 12.51
CA ALA A 134 -10.81 -8.91 11.93
C ALA A 134 -9.43 -8.91 12.61
N ILE A 135 -8.84 -7.73 12.86
CA ILE A 135 -7.57 -7.59 13.58
C ILE A 135 -7.72 -8.10 15.02
N ALA A 136 -8.82 -7.75 15.70
CA ALA A 136 -9.09 -8.24 17.05
C ALA A 136 -9.30 -9.77 17.13
N ARG A 137 -9.69 -10.40 16.02
CA ARG A 137 -9.90 -11.86 15.91
C ARG A 137 -8.72 -12.62 15.34
N LYS A 138 -7.62 -11.95 14.94
CA LYS A 138 -6.43 -12.65 14.43
C LYS A 138 -5.88 -13.60 15.49
N THR A 139 -5.45 -14.77 15.04
CA THR A 139 -4.73 -15.70 15.90
C THR A 139 -3.38 -15.10 16.32
N PRO A 140 -2.81 -15.51 17.47
CA PRO A 140 -1.49 -15.08 17.88
C PRO A 140 -0.41 -15.36 16.81
N GLN A 141 -0.53 -16.45 16.04
CA GLN A 141 0.41 -16.75 14.95
C GLN A 141 0.31 -15.74 13.80
N GLU A 142 -0.89 -15.41 13.34
CA GLU A 142 -1.08 -14.42 12.26
C GLU A 142 -0.63 -13.02 12.68
N LEU A 143 -0.88 -12.67 13.95
CA LEU A 143 -0.39 -11.42 14.52
C LEU A 143 1.14 -11.39 14.54
N THR A 144 1.78 -12.49 14.92
CA THR A 144 3.25 -12.62 14.97
C THR A 144 3.85 -12.55 13.57
N ALA A 145 3.27 -13.23 12.58
CA ALA A 145 3.71 -13.16 11.19
C ALA A 145 3.60 -11.74 10.61
N LEU A 146 2.53 -11.01 10.97
CA LEU A 146 2.43 -9.57 10.66
C LEU A 146 3.59 -8.82 11.31
N PHE A 147 3.82 -8.96 12.62
CA PHE A 147 4.93 -8.30 13.30
C PHE A 147 6.28 -8.59 12.66
N GLU A 148 6.56 -9.84 12.28
CA GLU A 148 7.80 -10.25 11.61
C GLU A 148 7.97 -9.59 10.24
N GLN A 149 6.88 -9.46 9.48
CA GLN A 149 6.87 -8.75 8.20
C GLN A 149 7.21 -7.25 8.39
N TYR A 150 6.83 -6.67 9.53
CA TYR A 150 7.12 -5.26 9.85
C TYR A 150 8.52 -5.04 10.41
N SER A 151 9.08 -5.99 11.16
CA SER A 151 10.48 -5.92 11.59
C SER A 151 11.46 -6.16 10.44
N GLY A 152 10.99 -6.65 9.29
CA GLY A 152 11.85 -7.10 8.19
C GLY A 152 12.61 -8.39 8.54
N SER A 153 12.23 -9.04 9.64
CA SER A 153 12.88 -10.27 10.10
C SER A 153 12.48 -11.48 9.27
N CYS A 154 11.43 -11.36 8.43
CA CYS A 154 11.08 -12.38 7.45
C CYS A 154 12.25 -12.71 6.51
N ASP A 155 13.04 -11.71 6.11
CA ASP A 155 14.20 -11.91 5.24
C ASP A 155 15.33 -12.70 5.93
N CYS A 156 15.31 -12.78 7.27
CA CYS A 156 16.27 -13.56 8.06
C CYS A 156 15.77 -14.97 8.40
N ILE A 157 14.54 -15.33 8.03
CA ILE A 157 13.96 -16.64 8.34
C ILE A 157 14.69 -17.75 7.55
N GLU A 158 14.97 -17.52 6.27
CA GLU A 158 15.70 -18.48 5.43
C GLU A 158 17.10 -18.77 6.00
N ASP A 159 17.89 -17.73 6.29
CA ASP A 159 19.20 -17.85 6.92
C ASP A 159 19.12 -18.57 8.29
N TYR A 160 18.07 -18.32 9.07
CA TYR A 160 17.86 -18.97 10.35
C TYR A 160 17.53 -20.46 10.19
N GLU A 161 16.66 -20.82 9.25
CA GLU A 161 16.29 -22.21 8.98
C GLU A 161 17.44 -23.03 8.40
N GLU A 162 18.24 -22.45 7.51
CA GLU A 162 19.46 -23.06 6.98
C GLU A 162 20.48 -23.32 8.09
N ASN A 163 20.78 -22.31 8.91
CA ASN A 163 21.70 -22.46 10.04
C ASN A 163 21.19 -23.46 11.08
N ARG A 164 19.87 -23.47 11.35
CA ARG A 164 19.24 -24.44 12.26
C ARG A 164 19.33 -25.87 11.74
N ASN A 165 19.13 -26.08 10.44
CA ASN A 165 19.30 -27.38 9.81
C ASN A 165 20.77 -27.82 9.81
N TRP A 166 21.70 -26.90 9.51
CA TRP A 166 23.13 -27.15 9.62
C TRP A 166 23.54 -27.59 11.03
N PHE A 167 23.10 -26.86 12.06
CA PHE A 167 23.34 -27.21 13.47
C PHE A 167 22.68 -28.53 13.93
N ARG A 168 21.59 -28.96 13.28
CA ARG A 168 20.96 -30.26 13.56
C ARG A 168 21.70 -31.43 12.93
N ILE A 169 22.38 -31.20 11.81
CA ILE A 169 23.07 -32.24 11.04
C ILE A 169 24.53 -32.40 11.51
N SER A 170 25.20 -31.30 11.90
CA SER A 170 26.63 -31.33 12.31
C SER A 170 26.98 -32.18 13.55
N PRO A 171 26.11 -32.37 14.57
CA PRO A 171 26.44 -33.22 15.71
C PRO A 171 26.49 -34.71 15.38
N ARG A 172 25.94 -35.13 14.22
CA ARG A 172 25.94 -36.54 13.78
C ARG A 172 27.20 -36.94 13.01
N SER A 173 28.01 -35.99 12.57
CA SER A 173 29.27 -36.25 11.85
C SER A 173 30.51 -36.32 12.74
N CYS A 174 30.44 -35.88 13.99
CA CYS A 174 31.58 -35.91 14.92
C CYS A 174 31.67 -37.17 15.80
N SER A 175 30.75 -38.13 15.67
CA SER A 175 30.74 -39.38 16.46
C SER A 175 31.32 -40.60 15.71
N SER A 176 32.03 -40.37 14.60
CA SER A 176 32.65 -41.42 13.78
C SER A 176 34.15 -41.13 13.58
N SER A 177 34.92 -41.13 14.67
CA SER A 177 36.38 -41.13 14.65
C SER A 177 36.91 -41.86 15.88
#